data_AF-A0A948S0I5-F1
#
_entry.id   AF-A0A948S0I5-F1
#
_cell.length_a   1.000
_cell.length_b   1.000
_cell.length_c   1.000
_cell.angle_alpha   90.00
_cell.angle_beta   90.00
_cell.angle_gamma   90.00
#
_symmetry.space_group_name_H-M   'P 1'
#
loop_
_entity.id
_entity.type
_entity.pdbx_description
1 polymer ?
#
loop_
_entity_poly.entity_id
_entity_poly.type
_entity_poly.pdbx_seq_one_letter_code
_entity_poly.pdbx_strand_id
1 'polypeptide(L)' 'MAPEERDYPTLVKEVRNQLGLSQEDLARELGVSFATVNRWENGQAKPSKLAKAQLDAFCAKRIRQGSLKLPQKLQDWRHV' A
#
# COMPACT_ATOMS: atom_id res chain seq x y z
N MET A 1 23.13 9.32 -4.82
CA MET A 1 21.79 9.19 -4.20
C MET A 1 20.91 8.46 -5.19
N ALA A 2 20.54 7.21 -4.91
CA ALA A 2 19.61 6.47 -5.75
C ALA A 2 18.22 7.14 -5.67
N PRO A 3 17.42 7.14 -6.74
CA PRO A 3 16.13 7.82 -6.76
C PRO A 3 15.18 7.15 -5.77
N GLU A 4 14.67 7.99 -4.87
CA GLU A 4 13.55 7.86 -3.92
C GLU A 4 12.73 6.56 -4.02
N GLU A 5 13.00 5.64 -3.10
CA GLU A 5 12.25 4.39 -2.97
C GLU A 5 10.96 4.65 -2.17
N ARG A 6 9.78 4.32 -2.72
CA ARG A 6 8.46 4.56 -2.10
C ARG A 6 8.43 4.09 -0.64
N ASP A 7 8.03 4.98 0.27
CA ASP A 7 7.86 4.69 1.70
C ASP A 7 6.62 3.80 1.92
N TYR A 8 6.81 2.48 1.78
CA TYR A 8 5.77 1.47 2.02
C TYR A 8 5.22 1.49 3.44
N PRO A 9 6.04 1.61 4.51
CA PRO A 9 5.53 1.75 5.87
C PRO A 9 4.44 2.82 6.00
N THR A 10 4.75 4.04 5.55
CA THR A 10 3.81 5.16 5.62
C THR A 10 2.61 4.95 4.69
N LEU A 11 2.84 4.50 3.46
CA LEU A 11 1.78 4.26 2.48
C LEU A 11 0.75 3.24 2.97
N VAL A 12 1.21 2.07 3.41
CA VAL A 12 0.33 0.96 3.82
C VAL A 12 -0.52 1.37 5.02
N LYS A 13 0.12 2.04 5.99
CA LYS A 13 -0.55 2.54 7.19
C LYS A 13 -1.59 3.62 6.85
N GLU A 14 -1.26 4.53 5.94
CA GLU A 14 -2.18 5.59 5.50
C GLU A 14 -3.40 5.02 4.77
N VAL A 15 -3.18 4.11 3.83
CA VAL A 15 -4.25 3.40 3.12
C VAL A 15 -5.18 2.70 4.11
N ARG A 16 -4.61 1.98 5.08
CA ARG A 16 -5.36 1.27 6.10
C ARG A 16 -6.22 2.24 6.94
N ASN A 17 -5.62 3.32 7.41
CA ASN A 17 -6.28 4.29 8.28
C ASN A 17 -7.43 5.02 7.56
N GLN A 18 -7.23 5.47 6.31
CA GLN A 18 -8.28 6.14 5.53
C GLN A 18 -9.49 5.23 5.28
N LEU A 19 -9.25 3.93 5.11
CA LEU A 19 -10.29 2.94 4.88
C LEU A 19 -10.89 2.35 6.15
N GLY A 20 -10.38 2.73 7.34
CA GLY A 20 -10.83 2.19 8.62
C GLY A 20 -10.57 0.69 8.80
N LEU A 21 -9.55 0.15 8.13
CA LEU A 21 -9.25 -1.29 8.13
C LEU A 21 -8.30 -1.66 9.28
N SER A 22 -8.39 -2.90 9.78
CA SER A 22 -7.30 -3.49 10.55
C SER A 22 -6.18 -3.99 9.62
N GLN A 23 -5.02 -4.32 10.19
CA GLN A 23 -3.93 -4.95 9.40
C GLN A 23 -4.38 -6.30 8.81
N GLU A 24 -5.24 -7.04 9.51
CA GLU A 24 -5.81 -8.29 9.03
C GLU A 24 -6.79 -8.07 7.88
N ASP A 25 -7.67 -7.06 7.97
CA ASP A 25 -8.62 -6.75 6.90
C ASP A 25 -7.88 -6.32 5.64
N LEU A 26 -6.85 -5.47 5.77
CA LEU A 26 -6.03 -5.09 4.63
C LEU A 26 -5.29 -6.31 4.05
N ALA A 27 -4.79 -7.21 4.89
CA ALA A 27 -4.13 -8.43 4.44
C ALA A 27 -5.09 -9.31 3.62
N ARG A 28 -6.34 -9.47 4.07
CA ARG A 28 -7.39 -10.21 3.34
C ARG A 28 -7.71 -9.56 1.99
N GLU A 29 -7.85 -8.23 1.95
CA GLU A 29 -8.11 -7.50 0.71
C GLU A 29 -6.96 -7.61 -0.31
N LEU A 30 -5.72 -7.68 0.17
CA LEU A 30 -4.51 -7.82 -0.66
C LEU A 30 -4.15 -9.28 -0.97
N GLY A 31 -4.81 -10.26 -0.35
CA GLY A 31 -4.49 -11.68 -0.50
C GLY A 31 -3.12 -12.08 0.07
N VAL A 32 -2.69 -11.43 1.16
CA VAL A 32 -1.44 -11.72 1.86
C VAL A 32 -1.70 -12.06 3.33
N SER A 33 -0.67 -12.48 4.07
CA SER A 33 -0.82 -12.74 5.51
C SER A 33 -0.80 -11.44 6.32
N PHE A 34 -1.43 -11.45 7.50
CA PHE A 34 -1.29 -10.38 8.50
C PHE A 34 0.18 -10.05 8.78
N ALA A 35 1.02 -11.07 8.99
CA ALA A 35 2.45 -10.90 9.26
C ALA A 35 3.17 -10.15 8.13
N THR A 36 2.73 -10.32 6.88
CA THR A 36 3.24 -9.60 5.72
C THR A 36 2.93 -8.10 5.83
N VAL A 37 1.67 -7.73 6.09
CA VAL A 37 1.27 -6.33 6.28
C VAL A 37 1.99 -5.70 7.48
N ASN A 38 2.06 -6.41 8.60
CA ASN A 38 2.77 -5.95 9.80
C ASN A 38 4.25 -5.64 9.52
N ARG A 39 4.94 -6.50 8.76
CA ARG A 39 6.35 -6.24 8.38
C ARG A 39 6.49 -5.02 7.46
N TRP A 40 5.54 -4.79 6.55
CA TRP A 40 5.55 -3.61 5.69
C TRP A 40 5.33 -2.34 6.48
N GLU A 41 4.32 -2.28 7.35
CA GLU A 41 4.03 -1.11 8.19
C GLU A 41 5.18 -0.75 9.16
N ASN A 42 5.97 -1.75 9.57
CA ASN A 42 7.13 -1.55 10.45
C ASN A 42 8.46 -1.43 9.70
N GLY A 43 8.47 -1.40 8.36
CA GLY A 43 9.70 -1.30 7.55
C GLY A 43 10.63 -2.51 7.63
N GLN A 44 10.16 -3.63 8.18
CA GLN A 44 10.92 -4.87 8.33
C GLN A 44 11.03 -5.66 7.01
N ALA A 45 10.13 -5.40 6.07
CA ALA A 45 10.18 -5.96 4.72
C ALA A 45 9.54 -5.01 3.70
N LYS A 46 9.93 -5.15 2.44
CA LYS A 46 9.28 -4.47 1.31
C LYS A 46 8.30 -5.42 0.61
N PRO A 47 7.23 -4.92 -0.02
CA PRO A 47 6.36 -5.77 -0.84
C PRO A 47 7.13 -6.38 -2.02
N SER A 48 6.85 -7.64 -2.32
CA SER A 48 7.34 -8.28 -3.55
C SER A 48 6.73 -7.62 -4.79
N LYS A 49 7.25 -7.91 -5.99
CA LYS A 49 6.69 -7.36 -7.25
C LYS A 49 5.19 -7.64 -7.38
N LEU A 50 4.75 -8.85 -7.04
CA LEU A 50 3.34 -9.24 -7.05
C LEU A 50 2.53 -8.43 -6.02
N ALA A 51 3.04 -8.34 -4.80
CA ALA A 51 2.38 -7.59 -3.73
C ALA A 51 2.28 -6.09 -4.02
N LYS A 52 3.29 -5.49 -4.68
CA LYS A 52 3.22 -4.11 -5.18
C LYS A 52 2.08 -3.93 -6.16
N ALA A 53 1.98 -4.81 -7.16
CA ALA A 53 0.89 -4.76 -8.14
C ALA A 53 -0.50 -4.93 -7.50
N GLN A 54 -0.64 -5.82 -6.51
CA GLN A 54 -1.87 -5.98 -5.73
C GLN A 54 -2.22 -4.72 -4.95
N LEU A 55 -1.25 -4.12 -4.26
CA LEU A 55 -1.44 -2.88 -3.51
C LEU A 55 -1.82 -1.71 -4.43
N ASP A 56 -1.17 -1.57 -5.58
CA ASP A 56 -1.46 -0.52 -6.56
C ASP A 56 -2.86 -0.69 -7.17
N ALA A 57 -3.24 -1.91 -7.56
CA ALA A 57 -4.57 -2.21 -8.06
C ALA A 57 -5.64 -1.94 -6.99
N PHE A 58 -5.38 -2.31 -5.74
CA PHE A 58 -6.24 -2.02 -4.60
C PHE A 58 -6.43 -0.52 -4.40
N CYS A 59 -5.34 0.24 -4.35
CA CYS A 59 -5.38 1.70 -4.20
C CYS A 59 -6.15 2.36 -5.35
N ALA A 60 -5.87 1.98 -6.60
CA ALA A 60 -6.56 2.50 -7.77
C ALA A 60 -8.07 2.19 -7.75
N LYS A 61 -8.47 1.00 -7.27
CA LYS A 61 -9.88 0.64 -7.07
C LYS A 61 -10.54 1.54 -6.02
N ARG A 62 -9.91 1.73 -4.86
CA ARG A 62 -10.46 2.55 -3.76
C ARG A 62 -10.52 4.04 -4.09
N ILE A 63 -9.55 4.56 -4.86
CA ILE A 63 -9.56 5.94 -5.38
C ILE A 63 -10.74 6.14 -6.34
N ARG A 64 -10.97 5.22 -7.28
CA ARG A 64 -12.14 5.28 -8.19
C ARG A 64 -13.48 5.25 -7.46
N GLN A 65 -13.53 4.60 -6.29
CA GLN A 65 -14.70 4.56 -5.43
C GLN A 65 -14.85 5.80 -4.53
N GLY A 66 -13.87 6.72 -4.54
CA GLY A 66 -13.87 7.92 -3.70
C GLY A 66 -13.52 7.70 -2.23
N SER A 67 -13.21 6.45 -1.83
CA SER A 67 -12.92 6.07 -0.44
C SER A 67 -11.46 6.29 -0.03
N LEU A 68 -10.57 6.53 -0.98
CA LEU A 68 -9.14 6.72 -0.73
C LEU A 68 -8.63 7.96 -1.48
N LYS A 69 -7.86 8.80 -0.79
CA LYS A 69 -7.20 9.98 -1.35
C LYS A 69 -5.72 9.93 -1.01
N LEU A 70 -4.90 9.47 -1.97
CA LEU A 70 -3.45 9.45 -1.80
C LEU A 70 -2.84 10.77 -2.32
N PRO A 71 -1.91 11.40 -1.59
CA PRO A 71 -1.17 12.56 -2.09
C PRO A 71 -0.31 12.18 -3.30
N GLN A 72 -0.09 13.13 -4.22
CA GLN A 72 0.57 12.91 -5.52
C GLN A 72 1.96 12.29 -5.40
N LYS A 73 2.71 12.61 -4.33
CA LYS A 73 4.00 12.01 -3.96
C LYS A 73 3.97 10.48 -3.75
N LEU A 74 2.79 9.89 -3.60
CA LEU A 74 2.57 8.45 -3.48
C LEU A 74 1.94 7.83 -4.74
N GLN A 75 1.72 8.62 -5.80
CA GLN A 75 1.06 8.23 -7.05
C GLN A 75 2.04 8.01 -8.22
N ASP A 76 3.34 8.23 -8.04
CA ASP A 76 4.34 8.08 -9.10
C ASP A 76 4.62 6.59 -9.40
N TRP A 77 3.75 6.01 -10.23
CA TRP A 77 3.88 4.68 -10.83
C TRP A 77 3.52 4.66 -12.33
N ARG A 78 3.10 5.79 -12.92
CA ARG A 78 2.65 5.88 -14.33
C ARG A 78 3.75 6.17 -15.36
N HIS A 79 5.02 6.23 -14.96
CA HIS A 79 6.14 6.63 -15.84
C HIS A 79 7.32 5.64 -15.85
N VAL A 80 7.05 4.33 -15.86
CA VAL A 80 8.01 3.31 -16.30
C VAL A 80 7.35 2.29 -17.21
#